data_AF-A0A662AIH5-F1
#
_entry.id   AF-A0A662AIH5-F1
#
_cell.length_a   1.000
_cell.length_b   1.000
_cell.length_c   1.000
_cell.angle_alpha   90.00
_cell.angle_beta   90.00
_cell.angle_gamma   90.00
#
_symmetry.space_group_name_H-M   'P 1'
#
loop_
_entity.id
_entity.type
_entity.pdbx_description
1 polymer ?
#
loop_
_entity_poly.entity_id
_entity_poly.type
_entity_poly.pdbx_seq_one_letter_code
_entity_poly.pdbx_strand_id
1 'polypeptide(L)' 'PRKLIVNNNEVFVVENGKIINKKVNIIQTSEEYCIVTGLEDGTQISKKTKGIHNDMSVKF' A
#
# COMPACT_ATOMS: atom_id res chain seq x y z
N PRO A 1 -6.94 -5.41 3.61
CA PRO A 1 -6.88 -5.24 5.10
C PRO A 1 -6.50 -3.82 5.50
N ARG A 2 -7.11 -3.25 6.57
CA ARG A 2 -6.84 -1.87 7.01
C ARG A 2 -5.36 -1.60 7.33
N LYS A 3 -4.66 -2.59 7.89
CA LYS A 3 -3.23 -2.53 8.25
C LYS A 3 -2.26 -2.27 7.08
N LEU A 4 -2.74 -2.33 5.84
CA LEU A 4 -1.95 -2.02 4.65
C LEU A 4 -1.92 -0.52 4.34
N ILE A 5 -2.88 0.25 4.87
CA ILE A 5 -2.88 1.71 4.77
C ILE A 5 -1.80 2.26 5.69
N VAL A 6 -0.98 3.15 5.14
CA VAL A 6 0.08 3.88 5.83
C VAL A 6 -0.19 5.37 5.68
N ASN A 7 0.35 6.18 6.60
CA ASN A 7 0.26 7.65 6.54
C ASN A 7 -1.16 8.17 6.24
N ASN A 8 -2.18 7.56 6.86
CA ASN A 8 -3.62 7.81 6.72
C ASN A 8 -4.26 7.51 5.36
N ASN A 9 -3.58 7.67 4.22
CA ASN A 9 -4.17 7.43 2.89
C ASN A 9 -3.15 6.99 1.83
N GLU A 10 -2.06 6.36 2.24
CA GLU A 10 -1.04 5.81 1.36
C GLU A 10 -1.00 4.29 1.46
N VAL A 11 -0.46 3.65 0.43
CA VAL A 11 -0.09 2.24 0.45
C VAL A 11 1.31 2.07 -0.14
N PHE A 12 2.02 1.04 0.33
CA PHE A 12 3.25 0.61 -0.28
C PHE A 12 2.93 -0.36 -1.42
N VAL A 13 3.23 0.04 -2.64
CA VAL A 13 3.00 -0.75 -3.85
C VAL A 13 4.32 -1.33 -4.33
N VAL A 14 4.32 -2.54 -4.87
CA VAL A 14 5.49 -3.08 -5.56
C VAL A 14 5.35 -2.82 -7.05
N GLU A 15 6.19 -1.93 -7.59
CA GLU A 15 6.28 -1.63 -9.01
C GLU A 15 7.74 -1.84 -9.45
N ASN A 16 7.96 -2.63 -10.52
CA ASN A 16 9.29 -2.90 -11.08
C ASN A 16 10.32 -3.42 -10.04
N GLY A 17 9.89 -4.25 -9.09
CA GLY A 17 10.76 -4.78 -8.04
C GLY A 17 11.17 -3.75 -6.99
N LYS A 18 10.45 -2.63 -6.88
CA LYS A 18 10.68 -1.58 -5.89
C LYS A 18 9.41 -1.24 -5.14
N ILE A 19 9.56 -0.79 -3.90
CA ILE A 19 8.48 -0.23 -3.11
C ILE A 19 8.27 1.23 -3.49
N ILE A 20 7.04 1.56 -3.90
CA ILE A 20 6.61 2.92 -4.22
C ILE A 20 5.45 3.29 -3.28
N ASN A 21 5.52 4.47 -2.67
CA ASN A 21 4.37 5.04 -1.97
C ASN A 21 3.36 5.56 -2.98
N LYS A 22 2.14 5.02 -2.92
CA LYS A 22 1.03 5.49 -3.75
C LYS A 22 -0.08 5.99 -2.85
N LYS A 23 -0.55 7.20 -3.13
CA LYS A 23 -1.71 7.78 -2.46
C LYS A 23 -2.97 7.12 -3.00
N VAL A 24 -3.88 6.76 -2.10
CA VAL A 24 -5.17 6.16 -2.41
C VAL A 24 -6.28 7.01 -1.83
N ASN A 25 -7.46 6.94 -2.44
CA ASN A 25 -8.63 7.62 -1.92
C ASN A 25 -9.47 6.63 -1.11
N ILE A 26 -9.62 6.91 0.20
CA ILE A 26 -10.39 6.07 1.11
C ILE A 26 -11.87 6.43 0.98
N ILE A 27 -12.67 5.45 0.58
CA ILE A 27 -14.13 5.59 0.45
C ILE A 27 -14.82 5.20 1.76
N GLN A 28 -14.35 4.11 2.38
CA GLN A 28 -14.93 3.61 3.61
C GLN A 28 -13.87 2.90 4.44
N THR A 29 -13.97 3.05 5.76
CA THR A 29 -13.13 2.34 6.72
C THR A 29 -14.00 1.60 7.72
N SER A 30 -13.71 0.32 7.89
CA SER A 30 -14.21 -0.52 8.98
C SER A 30 -13.04 -0.89 9.90
N GLU A 31 -13.30 -1.64 10.98
CA GLU A 31 -12.23 -2.09 11.89
C GLU A 31 -11.21 -2.99 11.18
N GLU A 32 -11.68 -3.92 10.34
CA GLU A 32 -10.83 -4.93 9.72
C GLU A 32 -10.36 -4.55 8.30
N TYR A 33 -11.22 -3.86 7.54
CA TYR A 33 -10.99 -3.55 6.13
C TYR A 33 -11.20 -2.06 5.81
N CYS A 34 -10.64 -1.66 4.67
CA CYS A 34 -10.73 -0.32 4.11
C CYS A 34 -11.06 -0.49 2.62
N ILE A 35 -12.05 0.27 2.14
CA ILE A 35 -12.42 0.34 0.74
C ILE A 35 -11.74 1.58 0.17
N VAL A 36 -10.92 1.37 -0.86
CA VAL A 36 -10.11 2.42 -1.49
C VAL A 36 -10.31 2.45 -3.00
N THR A 37 -10.02 3.60 -3.60
CA THR A 37 -9.97 3.80 -5.06
C THR A 37 -8.61 4.40 -5.46
N GLY A 38 -8.25 4.28 -6.74
CA GLY A 38 -6.97 4.77 -7.28
C GLY A 38 -5.85 3.73 -7.37
N LEU A 39 -6.17 2.43 -7.23
CA LEU A 39 -5.27 1.32 -7.52
C LEU A 39 -5.81 0.52 -8.70
N GLU A 40 -4.90 0.04 -9.55
CA GLU A 40 -5.25 -0.85 -10.65
C GLU A 40 -5.47 -2.27 -10.15
N ASP A 41 -6.32 -3.04 -10.82
CA ASP A 41 -6.52 -4.43 -10.47
C ASP A 41 -5.22 -5.24 -10.66
N GLY A 42 -4.95 -6.19 -9.76
CA GLY A 42 -3.69 -6.95 -9.73
C GLY A 42 -2.50 -6.19 -9.13
N THR A 43 -2.68 -4.96 -8.66
CA THR A 43 -1.62 -4.20 -7.97
C THR A 43 -1.12 -4.95 -6.73
N GLN A 44 0.18 -5.23 -6.65
CA GLN A 44 0.79 -5.85 -5.47
C GLN A 44 1.02 -4.83 -4.36
N ILE A 45 0.40 -5.06 -3.20
CA ILE A 45 0.52 -4.19 -2.04
C ILE A 45 1.38 -4.88 -0.97
N SER A 46 2.38 -4.18 -0.48
CA SER A 46 3.25 -4.66 0.60
C SER A 46 2.74 -4.20 1.97
N LYS A 47 2.97 -5.04 2.99
CA LYS A 47 2.66 -4.68 4.38
C LYS A 47 3.77 -3.79 4.94
N LYS A 48 3.40 -2.77 5.72
CA LYS A 48 4.39 -1.96 6.45
C LYS A 48 5.20 -2.82 7.44
N THR A 49 6.51 -2.81 7.31
CA THR A 49 7.47 -3.40 8.26
C THR A 49 8.41 -2.31 8.79
N LYS A 50 9.17 -2.57 9.87
CA LYS A 50 10.04 -1.56 10.49
C LYS A 50 11.11 -0.98 9.54
N GLY A 51 11.47 -1.70 8.47
CA GLY A 51 12.50 -1.28 7.52
C GLY A 51 11.99 -0.86 6.14
N ILE A 52 10.67 -0.92 5.88
CA ILE A 52 10.15 -0.56 4.57
C ILE A 52 10.20 0.96 4.39
N HIS A 53 10.66 1.40 3.23
CA HIS A 53 10.65 2.80 2.83
C HIS A 53 10.45 2.91 1.31
N ASN A 54 10.14 4.11 0.85
CA ASN A 54 10.02 4.39 -0.56
C ASN A 54 11.34 4.14 -1.31
N ASP A 55 11.26 3.65 -2.54
CA ASP A 55 12.37 3.23 -3.41
C ASP A 55 13.19 2.02 -2.90
N MET A 56 12.71 1.33 -1.85
CA MET A 56 13.34 0.09 -1.38
C MET A 56 13.25 -1.00 -2.44
N SER A 57 14.38 -1.62 -2.79
CA SER A 57 14.40 -2.76 -3.70
C SER A 57 13.84 -4.02 -3.03
N VAL A 58 12.98 -4.73 -3.74
CA VAL A 58 12.35 -5.98 -3.33
C VAL A 58 12.95 -7.11 -4.15
N LYS A 59 13.55 -8.08 -3.47
CA LYS A 59 13.85 -9.39 -4.07
C LYS A 59 12.76 -10.37 -3.64
N PHE A 60 12.21 -11.05 -4.64
CA PHE A 60 11.26 -12.16 -4.46
C PHE A 60 12.02 -13.47 -4.44
#